data_AF-A0A2V5MGM5-F1
#
_entry.id   AF-A0A2V5MGM5-F1
#
_cell.length_a   1.000
_cell.length_b   1.000
_cell.length_c   1.000
_cell.angle_alpha   90.00
_cell.angle_beta   90.00
_cell.angle_gamma   90.00
#
_symmetry.space_group_name_H-M   'P 1'
#
loop_
_entity.id
_entity.type
_entity.pdbx_description
1 polymer ?
#
loop_
_entity_poly.entity_id
_entity_poly.type
_entity_poly.pdbx_seq_one_letter_code
_entity_poly.pdbx_strand_id
1 'polypeptide(L)'
;MVVAGAAVYVDWTWKRKLSPRGGRPFFTRVELAVPSFQQFDARWGDDALGGGVENGTLGGEGCAVAAAAMVFKFYGIDVDPQQLNWFLAATGGFTDQGWLYWERAAWFAPDRVRHVYEDLPSYQLIDSNIAHGNPVIVRVRLGNGITHFVVIAGKDGFDYLVRDPGAGSAKGLYPLRELDS
;
A
#
# COMPACT_ATOMS: atom_id res chain seq x y z
N MET A 1 -36.14 -3.93 -8.75
CA MET A 1 -34.91 -4.73 -8.61
C MET A 1 -33.80 -4.29 -9.57
N VAL A 2 -34.07 -4.00 -10.85
CA VAL A 2 -33.03 -3.58 -11.83
C VAL A 2 -32.30 -2.28 -11.44
N VAL A 3 -33.01 -1.28 -10.92
CA VAL A 3 -32.44 0.03 -10.51
C VAL A 3 -31.47 -0.09 -9.34
N ALA A 4 -31.78 -0.95 -8.35
CA ALA A 4 -30.92 -1.17 -7.18
C ALA A 4 -29.62 -1.89 -7.57
N GLY A 5 -29.69 -2.88 -8.48
CA GLY A 5 -28.50 -3.55 -9.01
C GLY A 5 -27.58 -2.61 -9.80
N ALA A 6 -28.16 -1.70 -10.59
CA ALA A 6 -27.41 -0.69 -11.33
C ALA A 6 -26.69 0.30 -10.39
N ALA A 7 -27.35 0.78 -9.33
CA ALA A 7 -26.73 1.69 -8.37
C ALA A 7 -25.55 1.04 -7.63
N VAL A 8 -25.69 -0.22 -7.20
CA VAL A 8 -24.60 -0.98 -6.55
C VAL A 8 -23.43 -1.19 -7.51
N TYR A 9 -23.71 -1.51 -8.78
CA TYR A 9 -22.67 -1.67 -9.79
C TYR A 9 -21.92 -0.36 -10.07
N VAL A 10 -22.63 0.75 -10.16
CA VAL A 10 -22.02 2.08 -10.33
C VAL A 10 -21.17 2.43 -9.12
N ASP A 11 -21.68 2.27 -7.89
CA ASP A 11 -20.92 2.52 -6.67
C ASP A 11 -19.62 1.71 -6.60
N TRP A 12 -19.70 0.43 -7.00
CA TRP A 12 -18.58 -0.50 -6.99
C TRP A 12 -17.50 -0.16 -8.03
N THR A 13 -17.90 0.28 -9.22
CA THR A 13 -16.97 0.54 -10.35
C THR A 13 -16.46 1.98 -10.41
N TRP A 14 -17.18 2.93 -9.80
CA TRP A 14 -16.84 4.35 -9.89
C TRP A 14 -15.55 4.70 -9.14
N LYS A 15 -14.60 5.27 -9.87
CA LYS A 15 -13.33 5.78 -9.33
C LYS A 15 -13.54 7.08 -8.57
N ARG A 16 -13.22 7.10 -7.28
CA ARG A 16 -13.36 8.26 -6.37
C ARG A 16 -12.61 8.03 -5.07
N LYS A 17 -12.58 9.02 -4.19
CA LYS A 17 -12.21 8.79 -2.78
C LYS A 17 -13.24 7.86 -2.15
N LEU A 18 -12.77 6.82 -1.47
CA LEU A 18 -13.61 5.76 -0.91
C LEU A 18 -13.66 5.85 0.62
N SER A 19 -14.71 5.25 1.19
CA SER A 19 -14.70 4.88 2.60
C SER A 19 -13.65 3.76 2.81
N PRO A 20 -13.00 3.67 3.98
CA PRO A 20 -12.05 2.59 4.29
C PRO A 20 -12.69 1.20 4.40
N ARG A 21 -14.01 1.10 4.19
CA ARG A 21 -14.78 -0.15 4.10
C ARG A 21 -15.82 -0.04 2.98
N GLY A 22 -16.18 -1.15 2.36
CA GLY A 22 -17.21 -1.17 1.32
C GLY A 22 -16.94 -2.19 0.23
N GLY A 23 -17.39 -1.89 -0.98
CA GLY A 23 -17.33 -2.83 -2.11
C GLY A 23 -18.29 -4.00 -1.94
N ARG A 24 -18.00 -5.10 -2.65
CA ARG A 24 -18.77 -6.34 -2.47
C ARG A 24 -18.32 -7.07 -1.20
N PRO A 25 -19.25 -7.66 -0.43
CA PRO A 25 -18.87 -8.42 0.74
C PRO A 25 -18.12 -9.69 0.33
N PHE A 26 -17.05 -10.00 1.06
CA PHE A 26 -16.39 -11.30 0.97
C PHE A 26 -17.07 -12.23 1.97
N PHE A 27 -17.67 -13.32 1.47
CA PHE A 27 -18.38 -14.29 2.32
C PHE A 27 -17.43 -15.17 3.14
N THR A 28 -16.16 -15.19 2.78
CA THR A 28 -15.07 -15.83 3.53
C THR A 28 -13.95 -14.82 3.70
N ARG A 29 -13.38 -14.76 4.91
CA ARG A 29 -12.21 -13.94 5.17
C ARG A 29 -11.06 -14.38 4.27
N VAL A 30 -10.48 -13.42 3.55
CA VAL A 30 -9.28 -13.61 2.73
C VAL A 30 -8.14 -12.87 3.40
N GLU A 31 -7.02 -13.56 3.59
CA GLU A 31 -5.78 -12.98 4.06
C GLU A 31 -4.64 -13.43 3.15
N LEU A 32 -3.86 -12.46 2.71
CA LEU A 32 -2.63 -12.67 1.96
C LEU A 32 -1.47 -12.61 2.96
N ALA A 33 -0.54 -13.56 2.85
CA ALA A 33 0.63 -13.66 3.72
C ALA A 33 1.69 -12.58 3.42
N VAL A 34 1.27 -11.32 3.30
CA VAL A 34 2.15 -10.17 3.12
C VAL A 34 2.95 -9.99 4.41
N PRO A 35 4.29 -10.01 4.35
CA PRO A 35 5.13 -9.79 5.52
C PRO A 35 5.00 -8.35 6.01
N SER A 36 5.35 -8.11 7.27
CA SER A 36 5.37 -6.77 7.85
C SER A 36 6.80 -6.24 7.89
N PHE A 37 6.99 -5.01 7.41
CA PHE A 37 8.19 -4.22 7.67
C PHE A 37 7.80 -2.97 8.43
N GLN A 38 8.63 -2.57 9.39
CA GLN A 38 8.47 -1.32 10.13
C GLN A 38 9.36 -0.26 9.46
N GLN A 39 8.80 0.87 9.02
CA GLN A 39 9.61 1.91 8.38
C GLN A 39 10.67 2.48 9.34
N PHE A 40 10.37 2.49 10.65
CA PHE A 40 11.24 2.98 11.72
C PHE A 40 12.12 1.89 12.37
N ASP A 41 12.27 0.72 11.75
CA ASP A 41 13.16 -0.33 12.25
C ASP A 41 14.58 0.22 12.42
N ALA A 42 15.24 -0.10 13.54
CA ALA A 42 16.57 0.44 13.86
C ALA A 42 17.66 0.11 12.82
N ARG A 43 17.44 -0.90 11.95
CA ARG A 43 18.36 -1.24 10.86
C ARG A 43 18.45 -0.18 9.77
N TRP A 44 17.39 0.62 9.59
CA TRP A 44 17.27 1.54 8.45
C TRP A 44 16.47 2.82 8.72
N GLY A 45 15.80 2.94 9.86
CA GLY A 45 14.92 4.07 10.16
C GLY A 45 15.62 5.43 10.16
N ASP A 46 16.94 5.43 10.38
CA ASP A 46 17.79 6.63 10.36
C ASP A 46 18.39 6.93 8.97
N ASP A 47 18.20 6.05 7.98
CA ASP A 47 18.69 6.28 6.63
C ASP A 47 17.97 7.46 5.98
N ALA A 48 18.72 8.30 5.27
CA ALA A 48 18.15 9.38 4.46
C ALA A 48 17.23 8.80 3.37
N LEU A 49 16.00 9.30 3.30
CA LEU A 49 15.04 8.87 2.28
C LEU A 49 15.50 9.35 0.91
N GLY A 50 15.66 8.43 -0.05
CA GLY A 50 16.16 8.75 -1.38
C GLY A 50 17.59 9.28 -1.43
N GLY A 51 18.38 9.07 -0.38
CA GLY A 51 19.78 9.50 -0.32
C GLY A 51 20.00 10.99 -0.02
N GLY A 52 18.92 11.74 0.22
CA GLY A 52 18.94 13.16 0.55
C GLY A 52 18.32 13.43 1.92
N VAL A 53 18.99 14.21 2.77
CA VAL A 53 18.52 14.53 4.14
C VAL A 53 17.29 15.44 4.13
N GLU A 54 17.08 16.18 3.05
CA GLU A 54 15.94 17.07 2.81
C GLU A 54 14.60 16.33 2.71
N ASN A 55 14.62 15.05 2.33
CA ASN A 55 13.43 14.20 2.25
C ASN A 55 13.08 13.54 3.59
N GLY A 56 13.83 13.86 4.65
CA GLY A 56 13.73 13.20 5.95
C GLY A 56 14.37 11.81 5.95
N THR A 57 13.97 10.98 6.91
CA THR A 57 14.48 9.62 7.07
C THR A 57 13.45 8.58 6.64
N LEU A 58 13.93 7.37 6.36
CA LEU A 58 13.07 6.22 6.07
C LEU A 58 12.11 5.93 7.24
N GLY A 59 12.53 6.18 8.48
CA GLY A 59 11.69 6.05 9.68
C GLY A 59 10.56 7.08 9.75
N GLY A 60 10.83 8.33 9.34
CA GLY A 60 9.83 9.40 9.35
C GLY A 60 8.85 9.32 8.18
N GLU A 61 9.37 9.19 6.96
CA GLU A 61 8.62 9.43 5.71
C GLU A 61 8.59 8.21 4.78
N GLY A 62 9.18 7.08 5.19
CA GLY A 62 9.40 5.90 4.33
C GLY A 62 8.21 4.95 4.15
N CYS A 63 6.99 5.34 4.50
CA CYS A 63 5.81 4.46 4.43
C CYS A 63 5.61 3.85 3.03
N ALA A 64 5.80 4.63 1.96
CA ALA A 64 5.67 4.15 0.59
C ALA A 64 6.74 3.11 0.22
N VAL A 65 8.00 3.34 0.60
CA VAL A 65 9.12 2.43 0.35
C VAL A 65 8.93 1.12 1.12
N ALA A 66 8.57 1.21 2.40
CA ALA A 66 8.30 0.03 3.22
C ALA A 66 7.10 -0.78 2.69
N ALA A 67 6.02 -0.10 2.27
CA ALA A 67 4.87 -0.75 1.65
C ALA A 67 5.22 -1.47 0.33
N ALA A 68 6.03 -0.83 -0.52
CA ALA A 68 6.55 -1.46 -1.73
C ALA A 68 7.39 -2.70 -1.40
N ALA A 69 8.35 -2.59 -0.46
CA ALA A 69 9.18 -3.71 -0.03
C ALA A 69 8.36 -4.90 0.51
N MET A 70 7.29 -4.65 1.26
CA MET A 70 6.37 -5.70 1.71
C MET A 70 5.71 -6.44 0.53
N VAL A 71 5.30 -5.72 -0.52
CA VAL A 71 4.73 -6.32 -1.75
C VAL A 71 5.77 -7.10 -2.54
N PHE A 72 7.00 -6.58 -2.69
CA PHE A 72 8.10 -7.33 -3.31
C PHE A 72 8.35 -8.65 -2.59
N LYS A 73 8.44 -8.61 -1.26
CA LYS A 73 8.68 -9.78 -0.42
C LYS A 73 7.53 -10.79 -0.50
N PHE A 74 6.28 -10.32 -0.59
CA PHE A 74 5.11 -11.17 -0.84
C PHE A 74 5.24 -11.96 -2.16
N TYR A 75 5.73 -11.32 -3.22
CA TYR A 75 6.01 -12.00 -4.49
C TYR A 75 7.27 -12.88 -4.47
N GLY A 76 7.93 -13.04 -3.32
CA GLY A 76 9.13 -13.86 -3.15
C GLY A 76 10.41 -13.19 -3.65
N ILE A 77 10.45 -11.85 -3.66
CA ILE A 77 11.64 -11.06 -4.03
C ILE A 77 12.33 -10.67 -2.73
N ASP A 78 13.60 -11.05 -2.59
CA ASP A 78 14.36 -10.82 -1.38
C ASP A 78 14.85 -9.37 -1.34
N VAL A 79 14.01 -8.49 -0.79
CA VAL A 79 14.32 -7.07 -0.60
C VAL A 79 13.75 -6.59 0.73
N ASP A 80 14.47 -5.68 1.37
CA ASP A 80 14.01 -4.94 2.54
C ASP A 80 13.85 -3.43 2.24
N PRO A 81 13.28 -2.64 3.15
CA PRO A 81 13.09 -1.20 2.92
C PRO A 81 14.38 -0.43 2.63
N GLN A 82 15.51 -0.82 3.24
CA GLN A 82 16.80 -0.16 3.06
C GLN A 82 17.35 -0.39 1.65
N GLN A 83 17.39 -1.65 1.23
CA GLN A 83 17.85 -2.05 -0.10
C GLN A 83 17.01 -1.40 -1.20
N LEU A 84 15.68 -1.34 -1.01
CA LEU A 84 14.80 -0.67 -1.96
C LEU A 84 15.04 0.84 -1.97
N ASN A 85 15.20 1.48 -0.80
CA ASN A 85 15.52 2.90 -0.68
C ASN A 85 16.81 3.26 -1.44
N TRP A 86 17.88 2.49 -1.25
CA TRP A 86 19.14 2.72 -1.95
C TRP A 86 19.04 2.52 -3.46
N PHE A 87 18.33 1.48 -3.90
CA PHE A 87 18.08 1.25 -5.32
C PHE A 87 17.33 2.44 -5.95
N LEU A 88 16.27 2.91 -5.29
CA LEU A 88 15.50 4.05 -5.75
C LEU A 88 16.34 5.33 -5.79
N ALA A 89 17.15 5.58 -4.77
CA ALA A 89 18.08 6.72 -4.75
C ALA A 89 19.04 6.67 -5.96
N ALA A 90 19.66 5.51 -6.21
CA ALA A 90 20.60 5.30 -7.31
C ALA A 90 19.96 5.37 -8.71
N THR A 91 18.65 5.13 -8.80
CA THR A 91 17.93 5.08 -10.08
C THR A 91 16.98 6.26 -10.28
N GLY A 92 17.07 7.34 -9.49
CA GLY A 92 16.18 8.50 -9.64
C GLY A 92 14.72 8.12 -9.41
N GLY A 93 14.47 7.31 -8.38
CA GLY A 93 13.18 6.76 -7.98
C GLY A 93 12.32 7.70 -7.15
N PHE A 94 12.74 8.95 -6.95
CA PHE A 94 12.02 9.95 -6.17
C PHE A 94 11.82 11.24 -6.94
N THR A 95 10.71 11.93 -6.68
CA THR A 95 10.49 13.32 -7.11
C THR A 95 11.38 14.28 -6.31
N ASP A 96 11.45 15.55 -6.74
CA ASP A 96 12.14 16.62 -5.99
C ASP A 96 11.53 16.87 -4.60
N GLN A 97 10.31 16.38 -4.34
CA GLN A 97 9.62 16.43 -3.05
C GLN A 97 9.77 15.13 -2.24
N GLY A 98 10.63 14.21 -2.67
CA GLY A 98 10.88 12.93 -1.99
C GLY A 98 9.78 11.89 -2.20
N TRP A 99 8.88 12.06 -3.17
CA TRP A 99 7.81 11.10 -3.42
C TRP A 99 8.28 9.96 -4.32
N LEU A 100 7.93 8.73 -3.94
CA LEU A 100 8.27 7.53 -4.68
C LEU A 100 7.65 7.52 -6.09
N TYR A 101 8.45 7.27 -7.12
CA TYR A 101 7.97 6.85 -8.44
C TYR A 101 7.73 5.33 -8.46
N TRP A 102 6.47 4.89 -8.47
CA TRP A 102 6.11 3.46 -8.40
C TRP A 102 6.62 2.66 -9.59
N GLU A 103 6.67 3.26 -10.79
CA GLU A 103 7.26 2.64 -11.97
C GLU A 103 8.75 2.34 -11.76
N ARG A 104 9.47 3.26 -11.10
CA ARG A 104 10.90 3.08 -10.79
C ARG A 104 11.09 1.97 -9.77
N ALA A 105 10.22 1.88 -8.75
CA ALA A 105 10.25 0.76 -7.82
C ALA A 105 10.14 -0.59 -8.55
N ALA A 106 9.22 -0.71 -9.52
CA ALA A 106 9.04 -1.94 -10.30
C ALA A 106 10.30 -2.36 -11.10
N TRP A 107 11.22 -1.43 -11.40
CA TRP A 107 12.49 -1.76 -12.06
C TRP A 107 13.43 -2.59 -11.20
N PHE A 108 13.19 -2.72 -9.89
CA PHE A 108 13.96 -3.61 -9.02
C PHE A 108 13.81 -5.09 -9.43
N ALA A 109 12.64 -5.48 -9.94
CA ALA A 109 12.36 -6.84 -10.40
C ALA A 109 11.37 -6.84 -11.57
N PRO A 110 11.77 -6.34 -12.75
CA PRO A 110 10.86 -6.04 -13.86
C PRO A 110 10.20 -7.28 -14.46
N ASP A 111 10.81 -8.46 -14.33
CA ASP A 111 10.27 -9.73 -14.80
C ASP A 111 9.24 -10.34 -13.84
N ARG A 112 9.05 -9.76 -12.64
CA ARG A 112 8.21 -10.32 -11.58
C ARG A 112 7.15 -9.35 -11.06
N VAL A 113 7.44 -8.05 -11.08
CA VAL A 113 6.54 -7.00 -10.58
C VAL A 113 6.39 -5.92 -11.64
N ARG A 114 5.15 -5.45 -11.81
CA ARG A 114 4.82 -4.35 -12.73
C ARG A 114 3.98 -3.33 -11.99
N HIS A 115 4.23 -2.05 -12.24
CA HIS A 115 3.28 -1.00 -11.88
C HIS A 115 2.05 -1.08 -12.79
N VAL A 116 0.87 -1.31 -12.20
CA VAL A 116 -0.37 -1.57 -12.97
C VAL A 116 -1.32 -0.37 -12.94
N TYR A 117 -1.36 0.39 -11.84
CA TYR A 117 -2.36 1.43 -11.65
C TYR A 117 -1.98 2.40 -10.54
N GLU A 118 -2.05 3.70 -10.83
CA GLU A 118 -1.96 4.79 -9.85
C GLU A 118 -2.93 5.92 -10.25
N ASP A 119 -4.11 5.95 -9.64
CA ASP A 119 -5.08 7.05 -9.72
C ASP A 119 -6.17 6.82 -8.64
N LEU A 120 -7.28 7.55 -8.69
CA LEU A 120 -8.45 7.38 -7.83
C LEU A 120 -8.89 5.90 -7.76
N PRO A 121 -9.09 5.35 -6.55
CA PRO A 121 -9.47 3.96 -6.40
C PRO A 121 -10.95 3.73 -6.74
N SER A 122 -11.31 2.49 -7.03
CA SER A 122 -12.69 2.01 -6.98
C SER A 122 -12.73 0.72 -6.16
N TYR A 123 -13.86 0.40 -5.56
CA TYR A 123 -13.99 -0.86 -4.81
C TYR A 123 -13.74 -2.07 -5.73
N GLN A 124 -14.16 -2.01 -6.99
CA GLN A 124 -13.88 -3.05 -7.98
C GLN A 124 -12.39 -3.34 -8.13
N LEU A 125 -11.55 -2.31 -8.21
CA LEU A 125 -10.10 -2.50 -8.38
C LEU A 125 -9.49 -3.20 -7.18
N ILE A 126 -9.89 -2.82 -5.96
CA ILE A 126 -9.37 -3.43 -4.74
C ILE A 126 -9.93 -4.86 -4.57
N ASP A 127 -11.25 -5.03 -4.68
CA ASP A 127 -11.93 -6.32 -4.53
C ASP A 127 -11.39 -7.36 -5.50
N SER A 128 -11.23 -6.98 -6.78
CA SER A 128 -10.73 -7.91 -7.80
C SER A 128 -9.27 -8.30 -7.54
N ASN A 129 -8.40 -7.39 -7.11
CA ASN A 129 -7.02 -7.75 -6.79
C ASN A 129 -6.94 -8.68 -5.58
N ILE A 130 -7.64 -8.36 -4.49
CA ILE A 130 -7.63 -9.21 -3.29
C ILE A 130 -8.22 -10.59 -3.57
N ALA A 131 -9.29 -10.69 -4.37
CA ALA A 131 -9.88 -11.97 -4.77
C ALA A 131 -8.94 -12.83 -5.64
N HIS A 132 -8.04 -12.21 -6.42
CA HIS A 132 -7.04 -12.90 -7.23
C HIS A 132 -5.71 -13.11 -6.51
N GLY A 133 -5.62 -12.79 -5.22
CA GLY A 133 -4.39 -12.99 -4.44
C GLY A 133 -3.34 -11.88 -4.60
N ASN A 134 -3.71 -10.72 -5.16
CA ASN A 134 -2.81 -9.60 -5.35
C ASN A 134 -2.99 -8.56 -4.21
N PRO A 135 -1.97 -8.28 -3.40
CA PRO A 135 -2.03 -7.20 -2.41
C PRO A 135 -2.05 -5.83 -3.11
N VAL A 136 -2.65 -4.84 -2.46
CA VAL A 136 -2.85 -3.49 -3.04
C VAL A 136 -2.26 -2.44 -2.12
N ILE A 137 -1.32 -1.64 -2.61
CA ILE A 137 -0.84 -0.46 -1.90
C ILE A 137 -1.88 0.66 -2.07
N VAL A 138 -2.29 1.29 -0.97
CA VAL A 138 -3.24 2.39 -0.97
C VAL A 138 -2.69 3.60 -0.25
N ARG A 139 -3.02 4.78 -0.78
CA ARG A 139 -2.79 6.07 -0.13
C ARG A 139 -4.00 6.42 0.74
N VAL A 140 -3.75 6.68 2.01
CA VAL A 140 -4.75 7.17 2.97
C VAL A 140 -4.37 8.54 3.49
N ARG A 141 -5.36 9.28 4.01
CA ARG A 141 -5.15 10.55 4.68
C ARG A 141 -5.59 10.36 6.13
N LEU A 142 -4.65 10.30 7.06
CA LEU A 142 -4.94 10.13 8.47
C LEU A 142 -5.70 11.34 9.02
N GLY A 143 -6.42 11.19 10.14
CA GLY A 143 -7.21 12.25 10.75
C GLY A 143 -6.42 13.53 11.12
N ASN A 144 -5.10 13.40 11.33
CA ASN A 144 -4.19 14.54 11.53
C ASN A 144 -3.75 15.24 10.23
N GLY A 145 -4.25 14.79 9.08
CA GLY A 145 -3.87 15.31 7.77
C GLY A 145 -2.50 14.84 7.29
N ILE A 146 -1.96 13.73 7.77
CA ILE A 146 -0.73 13.13 7.19
C ILE A 146 -1.12 12.16 6.08
N THR A 147 -0.40 12.22 4.97
CA THR A 147 -0.52 11.21 3.91
C THR A 147 0.23 9.97 4.34
N HIS A 148 -0.41 8.81 4.24
CA HIS A 148 0.17 7.54 4.66
C HIS A 148 -0.07 6.46 3.62
N PHE A 149 0.85 5.50 3.50
CA PHE A 149 0.74 4.38 2.58
C PHE A 149 0.72 3.06 3.36
N VAL A 150 -0.26 2.23 3.05
CA VAL A 150 -0.44 0.89 3.65
C VAL A 150 -0.74 -0.14 2.57
N VAL A 151 -0.56 -1.42 2.89
CA VAL A 151 -0.87 -2.51 1.97
C VAL A 151 -2.17 -3.18 2.41
N ILE A 152 -3.22 -3.12 1.59
CA ILE A 152 -4.38 -4.01 1.74
C ILE A 152 -3.92 -5.42 1.39
N ALA A 153 -3.97 -6.29 2.39
CA ALA A 153 -3.52 -7.67 2.35
C ALA A 153 -4.64 -8.65 2.72
N GLY A 154 -5.89 -8.22 2.65
CA GLY A 154 -7.03 -9.08 2.91
C GLY A 154 -8.36 -8.35 2.94
N LYS A 155 -9.43 -9.11 3.12
CA LYS A 155 -10.79 -8.59 3.29
C LYS A 155 -11.64 -9.54 4.12
N ASP A 156 -12.44 -8.98 5.03
CA ASP A 156 -13.39 -9.69 5.88
C ASP A 156 -14.75 -9.00 5.81
N GLY A 157 -15.72 -9.63 5.13
CA GLY A 157 -16.98 -8.98 4.79
C GLY A 157 -16.74 -7.71 3.97
N PHE A 158 -17.01 -6.54 4.55
CA PHE A 158 -16.79 -5.22 3.92
C PHE A 158 -15.49 -4.54 4.37
N ASP A 159 -14.78 -5.10 5.35
CA ASP A 159 -13.62 -4.48 5.95
C ASP A 159 -12.34 -4.93 5.22
N TYR A 160 -11.58 -3.98 4.68
CA TYR A 160 -10.26 -4.25 4.11
C TYR A 160 -9.24 -4.41 5.24
N LEU A 161 -8.42 -5.46 5.18
CA LEU A 161 -7.39 -5.74 6.18
C LEU A 161 -6.03 -5.27 5.68
N VAL A 162 -5.26 -4.56 6.52
CA VAL A 162 -4.02 -3.89 6.10
C VAL A 162 -2.78 -4.35 6.86
N ARG A 163 -1.65 -4.31 6.16
CA ARG A 163 -0.30 -4.19 6.72
C ARG A 163 0.10 -2.72 6.70
N ASP A 164 0.31 -2.17 7.88
CA ASP A 164 0.75 -0.79 8.07
C ASP A 164 2.26 -0.77 8.38
N PRO A 165 3.11 -0.08 7.58
CA PRO A 165 4.53 0.05 7.88
C PRO A 165 4.86 1.04 9.00
N GLY A 166 3.90 1.90 9.37
CA GLY A 166 4.00 2.88 10.44
C GLY A 166 3.60 2.31 11.80
N ALA A 167 2.90 3.12 12.61
CA ALA A 167 2.55 2.78 13.99
C ALA A 167 1.72 1.50 14.14
N GLY A 168 0.95 1.11 13.11
CA GLY A 168 0.19 -0.13 13.09
C GLY A 168 1.00 -1.40 12.81
N SER A 169 2.30 -1.31 12.55
CA SER A 169 3.12 -2.47 12.13
C SER A 169 3.15 -3.63 13.12
N ALA A 170 3.05 -3.33 14.43
CA ALA A 170 2.99 -4.35 15.47
C ALA A 170 1.60 -5.02 15.62
N LYS A 171 0.54 -4.47 15.00
CA LYS A 171 -0.84 -4.94 15.17
C LYS A 171 -1.20 -6.18 14.36
N GLY A 172 -0.33 -6.61 13.44
CA GLY A 172 -0.66 -7.66 12.50
C GLY A 172 -1.57 -7.16 11.37
N LEU A 173 -2.52 -7.99 10.92
CA LEU A 173 -3.56 -7.56 9.97
C LEU A 173 -4.74 -7.01 10.75
N TYR A 174 -5.14 -5.77 10.45
CA TYR A 174 -6.28 -5.12 11.08
C TYR A 174 -7.11 -4.32 10.07
N PRO A 175 -8.38 -4.01 10.37
CA PRO A 175 -9.24 -3.24 9.49
C PRO A 175 -8.70 -1.83 9.16
N LEU A 176 -8.70 -1.46 7.88
CA LEU A 176 -8.27 -0.16 7.36
C LEU A 176 -8.99 1.02 8.04
N ARG A 177 -10.26 0.82 8.42
CA ARG A 177 -11.06 1.84 9.12
C ARG A 177 -10.48 2.30 10.47
N GLU A 178 -9.57 1.53 11.06
CA GLU A 178 -8.92 1.89 12.33
C GLU A 178 -7.75 2.88 12.17
N LEU A 179 -7.42 3.28 10.94
CA LEU A 179 -6.44 4.34 10.67
C LEU A 179 -7.04 5.76 10.80
N ASP A 180 -8.29 5.88 11.22
CA ASP A 180 -9.03 7.14 11.32
C ASP A 180 -8.87 8.02 10.07
N SER A 181 -9.02 7.39 8.90
CA SER A 181 -8.75 7.95 7.57
C SER A 181 -9.99 8.07 6.69
#